data_AF-A0A2S5CI66-F1
#
_entry.id   AF-A0A2S5CI66-F1
#
_cell.length_a   1.000
_cell.length_b   1.000
_cell.length_c   1.000
_cell.angle_alpha   90.00
_cell.angle_beta   90.00
_cell.angle_gamma   90.00
#
_symmetry.space_group_name_H-M   'P 1'
#
loop_
_entity.id
_entity.type
_entity.pdbx_description
1 polymer ?
#
loop_
_entity_poly.entity_id
_entity_poly.type
_entity_poly.pdbx_seq_one_letter_code
_entity_poly.pdbx_strand_id
1 'polypeptide(L)'
;MNPSQRIYELLIDQCNSNVTVDTLMIGLVWTVCQSQNGTSGLAMSPAITTRTLPWSGTLTGKPITDLAAWVTDWEPYKATVAMSAINSCINAKPLPESVLLEQQEQPNLAVFEHFLPQLQGQNVVVVGHYPGIERYQEQLHLTVLEKQPVAGDLPDAASEFILPKADWVFLTASSIPNKTFPRLAELSATAKTVLMGPTTPWLPQLHEFGIDYLAGVDIIDANALYHTAAQGGGVRIFHNAVRYRIADLSPSNSMAWLKQQIAACAVEKNHLTEAMDNWYKAGNTSRFPGYRLLEETHSRLSRLDSSYKPLWDNYGNLT
;
A
#
# COMPACT_ATOMS: atom_id res chain seq x y z
N MET A 1 -18.35 -5.36 10.33
CA MET A 1 -17.42 -4.23 10.16
C MET A 1 -17.62 -3.70 8.75
N ASN A 2 -17.66 -2.38 8.52
CA ASN A 2 -17.85 -1.83 7.17
C ASN A 2 -16.59 -2.13 6.34
N PRO A 3 -16.65 -2.92 5.25
CA PRO A 3 -15.47 -3.25 4.43
C PRO A 3 -14.73 -1.99 3.94
N SER A 4 -15.45 -0.89 3.69
CA SER A 4 -14.86 0.37 3.24
C SER A 4 -13.97 1.04 4.29
N GLN A 5 -14.21 0.82 5.58
CA GLN A 5 -13.38 1.37 6.67
C GLN A 5 -12.21 0.43 7.04
N ARG A 6 -12.41 -0.88 6.85
CA ARG A 6 -11.45 -1.92 7.23
C ARG A 6 -10.04 -1.67 6.70
N ILE A 7 -9.90 -1.29 5.43
CA ILE A 7 -8.58 -1.05 4.82
C ILE A 7 -7.82 0.08 5.55
N TYR A 8 -8.51 1.14 5.96
CA TYR A 8 -7.88 2.29 6.61
C TYR A 8 -7.47 1.98 8.06
N GLU A 9 -8.24 1.15 8.77
CA GLU A 9 -7.84 0.63 10.08
C GLU A 9 -6.56 -0.21 9.98
N LEU A 10 -6.48 -1.10 8.98
CA LEU A 10 -5.30 -1.93 8.72
C LEU A 10 -4.05 -1.11 8.39
N LEU A 11 -4.23 0.02 7.69
CA LEU A 11 -3.16 0.95 7.33
C LEU A 11 -2.66 1.75 8.54
N ILE A 12 -3.57 2.29 9.35
CA ILE A 12 -3.22 3.06 10.55
C ILE A 12 -2.43 2.21 11.54
N ASP A 13 -2.75 0.92 11.67
CA ASP A 13 -2.04 -0.05 12.51
C ASP A 13 -0.55 -0.22 12.22
N GLN A 14 -0.12 0.16 11.03
CA GLN A 14 1.27 0.05 10.64
C GLN A 14 2.12 1.15 11.27
N CYS A 15 1.49 2.23 11.75
CA CYS A 15 2.15 3.37 12.36
C CYS A 15 1.93 3.32 13.88
N ASN A 16 2.84 2.67 14.61
CA ASN A 16 2.79 2.57 16.08
C ASN A 16 4.10 3.01 16.75
N SER A 17 4.88 3.87 16.09
CA SER A 17 6.16 4.33 16.61
C SER A 17 6.13 5.83 16.91
N ASN A 18 6.98 6.24 17.86
CA ASN A 18 7.26 7.66 18.12
C ASN A 18 8.20 8.27 17.06
N VAL A 19 8.40 7.61 15.93
CA VAL A 19 9.24 8.11 14.84
C VAL A 19 8.57 9.35 14.24
N THR A 20 9.40 10.35 13.98
CA THR A 20 8.95 11.61 13.39
C THR A 20 9.36 11.69 11.93
N VAL A 21 8.67 12.58 11.21
CA VAL A 21 8.98 12.93 9.83
C VAL A 21 10.32 13.68 9.79
N ASP A 22 11.26 13.20 8.98
CA ASP A 22 12.49 13.92 8.66
C ASP A 22 12.23 14.89 7.51
N THR A 23 11.87 14.33 6.35
CA THR A 23 11.51 15.12 5.17
C THR A 23 10.19 14.62 4.58
N LEU A 24 9.43 15.58 4.03
CA LEU A 24 8.24 15.28 3.25
C LEU A 24 8.23 16.20 2.04
N MET A 25 8.07 15.61 0.85
CA MET A 25 8.06 16.33 -0.41
C MET A 25 6.87 15.86 -1.24
N ILE A 26 6.08 16.82 -1.74
CA ILE A 26 4.97 16.58 -2.65
C ILE A 26 5.45 16.95 -4.05
N GLY A 27 5.83 15.94 -4.82
CA GLY A 27 6.27 16.10 -6.21
C GLY A 27 5.10 16.09 -7.17
N LEU A 28 5.38 16.35 -8.45
CA LEU A 28 4.35 16.36 -9.50
C LEU A 28 3.62 15.01 -9.64
N VAL A 29 4.36 13.90 -9.50
CA VAL A 29 3.82 12.54 -9.61
C VAL A 29 3.90 11.77 -8.30
N TRP A 30 4.93 12.02 -7.48
CA TRP A 30 5.18 11.25 -6.26
C TRP A 30 5.31 12.15 -5.05
N THR A 31 4.55 11.83 -4.00
CA THR A 31 4.77 12.32 -2.64
C THR A 31 5.66 11.32 -1.92
N VAL A 32 6.75 11.81 -1.32
CA VAL A 32 7.74 11.01 -0.60
C VAL A 32 7.79 11.46 0.85
N CYS A 33 7.70 10.51 1.77
CA CYS A 33 7.89 10.71 3.21
C CYS A 33 9.12 9.93 3.65
N GLN A 34 10.07 10.63 4.27
CA GLN A 34 11.22 10.04 4.93
C GLN A 34 11.10 10.27 6.44
N SER A 35 11.41 9.22 7.19
CA SER A 35 11.35 9.22 8.64
C SER A 35 12.75 9.43 9.23
N GLN A 36 12.82 9.89 10.48
CA GLN A 36 14.12 10.08 11.16
C GLN A 36 14.90 8.77 11.41
N ASN A 37 14.26 7.60 11.27
CA ASN A 37 14.96 6.31 11.36
C ASN A 37 15.46 5.82 9.99
N GLY A 38 15.41 6.66 8.95
CA GLY A 38 15.97 6.39 7.63
C GLY A 38 15.05 5.58 6.71
N THR A 39 13.79 5.35 7.09
CA THR A 39 12.82 4.65 6.25
C THR A 39 12.12 5.62 5.30
N SER A 40 11.73 5.13 4.12
CA SER A 40 11.07 5.93 3.11
C SER A 40 9.80 5.25 2.63
N GLY A 41 8.77 6.06 2.36
CA GLY A 41 7.54 5.63 1.72
C GLY A 41 7.12 6.64 0.67
N LEU A 42 6.34 6.18 -0.30
CA LEU A 42 5.84 7.01 -1.36
C LEU A 42 4.40 6.68 -1.71
N ALA A 43 3.72 7.66 -2.28
CA ALA A 43 2.38 7.54 -2.85
C ALA A 43 2.27 8.48 -4.04
N MET A 44 1.42 8.13 -5.01
CA MET A 44 1.16 9.02 -6.15
C MET A 44 0.48 10.31 -5.70
N SER A 45 1.02 11.44 -6.12
CA SER A 45 0.45 12.77 -5.87
C SER A 45 -0.90 12.92 -6.57
N PRO A 46 -1.88 13.61 -5.95
CA PRO A 46 -3.15 13.91 -6.62
C PRO A 46 -2.93 14.79 -7.86
N ALA A 47 -3.61 14.48 -8.96
CA ALA A 47 -3.62 15.29 -10.20
C ALA A 47 -4.56 16.51 -10.08
N ILE A 48 -4.51 17.20 -8.93
CA ILE A 48 -5.32 18.37 -8.61
C ILE A 48 -4.37 19.55 -8.51
N THR A 49 -4.72 20.71 -9.05
CA THR A 49 -3.88 21.90 -8.89
C THR A 49 -4.25 22.64 -7.62
N THR A 50 -3.26 23.01 -6.81
CA THR A 50 -3.45 23.86 -5.63
C THR A 50 -2.32 24.89 -5.53
N ARG A 51 -2.65 26.09 -5.05
CA ARG A 51 -1.66 27.15 -4.82
C ARG A 51 -1.08 27.12 -3.41
N THR A 52 -1.85 26.64 -2.43
CA THR A 52 -1.47 26.70 -1.02
C THR A 52 -2.13 25.56 -0.26
N LEU A 53 -1.33 24.82 0.50
CA LEU A 53 -1.81 23.85 1.47
C LEU A 53 -1.67 24.48 2.87
N PRO A 54 -2.72 24.46 3.70
CA PRO A 54 -2.75 25.22 4.97
C PRO A 54 -1.75 24.71 6.02
N TRP A 55 -1.17 23.53 5.81
CA TRP A 55 -0.21 22.87 6.71
C TRP A 55 1.22 22.83 6.14
N SER A 56 1.48 23.44 4.98
CA SER A 56 2.83 23.51 4.39
C SER A 56 3.84 24.10 5.39
N GLY A 57 5.03 23.51 5.46
CA GLY A 57 6.10 23.94 6.38
C GLY A 57 5.95 23.47 7.83
N THR A 58 4.88 22.73 8.18
CA THR A 58 4.62 22.29 9.56
C THR A 58 4.86 20.81 9.82
N LEU A 59 5.16 20.01 8.78
CA LEU A 59 5.12 18.55 8.87
C LEU A 59 6.43 17.89 9.34
N THR A 60 7.58 18.49 9.04
CA THR A 60 8.87 18.02 9.57
C THR A 60 8.87 18.04 11.10
N GLY A 61 9.35 16.96 11.71
CA GLY A 61 9.39 16.75 13.15
C GLY A 61 8.05 16.32 13.78
N LYS A 62 6.95 16.24 13.01
CA LYS A 62 5.70 15.68 13.52
C LYS A 62 5.81 14.16 13.67
N PRO A 63 5.14 13.54 14.66
CA PRO A 63 4.95 12.10 14.71
C PRO A 63 4.34 11.58 13.40
N ILE A 64 4.84 10.46 12.87
CA ILE A 64 4.28 9.85 11.66
C ILE A 64 2.82 9.44 11.87
N THR A 65 2.46 9.08 13.10
CA THR A 65 1.08 8.74 13.49
C THR A 65 0.08 9.88 13.27
N ASP A 66 0.51 11.14 13.44
CA ASP A 66 -0.34 12.31 13.16
C ASP A 66 -0.66 12.42 11.67
N LEU A 67 0.32 12.14 10.80
CA LEU A 67 0.14 12.12 9.35
C LEU A 67 -0.67 10.90 8.91
N ALA A 68 -0.39 9.71 9.46
CA ALA A 68 -1.08 8.48 9.11
C ALA A 68 -2.60 8.56 9.34
N ALA A 69 -3.03 9.27 10.40
CA ALA A 69 -4.44 9.49 10.70
C ALA A 69 -5.20 10.20 9.56
N TRP A 70 -4.51 10.97 8.72
CA TRP A 70 -5.12 11.66 7.57
C TRP A 70 -5.51 10.73 6.41
N VAL A 71 -5.20 9.43 6.47
CA VAL A 71 -5.55 8.49 5.38
C VAL A 71 -7.05 8.41 5.13
N THR A 72 -7.85 8.71 6.15
CA THR A 72 -9.33 8.79 6.09
C THR A 72 -9.87 10.17 5.71
N ASP A 73 -9.03 11.20 5.64
CA ASP A 73 -9.43 12.57 5.28
C ASP A 73 -9.85 12.63 3.80
N TRP A 74 -10.86 13.43 3.48
CA TRP A 74 -11.37 13.59 2.11
C TRP A 74 -10.54 14.59 1.30
N GLU A 75 -9.67 15.39 1.94
CA GLU A 75 -8.73 16.24 1.25
C GLU A 75 -7.63 15.37 0.59
N PRO A 76 -7.49 15.40 -0.76
CA PRO A 76 -6.63 14.47 -1.48
C PRO A 76 -5.14 14.54 -1.09
N TYR A 77 -4.60 15.73 -0.82
CA TYR A 77 -3.19 15.86 -0.46
C TYR A 77 -2.90 15.29 0.92
N LYS A 78 -3.74 15.57 1.92
CA LYS A 78 -3.66 14.95 3.24
C LYS A 78 -3.69 13.43 3.16
N ALA A 79 -4.61 12.88 2.37
CA ALA A 79 -4.73 11.44 2.18
C ALA A 79 -3.48 10.82 1.53
N THR A 80 -2.92 11.46 0.51
CA THR A 80 -1.68 11.00 -0.13
C THR A 80 -0.48 11.14 0.81
N VAL A 81 -0.37 12.23 1.57
CA VAL A 81 0.67 12.41 2.59
C VAL A 81 0.59 11.30 3.62
N ALA A 82 -0.60 11.00 4.13
CA ALA A 82 -0.81 9.88 5.04
C ALA A 82 -0.35 8.56 4.44
N MET A 83 -0.73 8.28 3.19
CA MET A 83 -0.37 7.05 2.49
C MET A 83 1.16 6.90 2.35
N SER A 84 1.86 7.99 1.99
CA SER A 84 3.33 7.98 1.91
C SER A 84 3.99 7.74 3.27
N ALA A 85 3.43 8.31 4.34
CA ALA A 85 3.90 8.12 5.70
C ALA A 85 3.64 6.69 6.20
N ILE A 86 2.46 6.12 5.93
CA ILE A 86 2.11 4.73 6.20
C ILE A 86 3.07 3.78 5.48
N ASN A 87 3.32 4.01 4.19
CA ASN A 87 4.27 3.20 3.43
C ASN A 87 5.69 3.29 4.04
N SER A 88 6.09 4.44 4.62
CA SER A 88 7.39 4.54 5.29
C SER A 88 7.48 3.67 6.55
N CYS A 89 6.37 3.47 7.27
CA CYS A 89 6.31 2.55 8.41
C CYS A 89 6.26 1.09 7.97
N ILE A 90 5.53 0.78 6.90
CA ILE A 90 5.47 -0.58 6.34
C ILE A 90 6.84 -1.00 5.84
N ASN A 91 7.52 -0.11 5.10
CA ASN A 91 8.85 -0.36 4.53
C ASN A 91 9.97 -0.39 5.59
N ALA A 92 9.67 -0.06 6.86
CA ALA A 92 10.59 -0.26 7.97
C ALA A 92 10.74 -1.75 8.35
N LYS A 93 9.81 -2.60 7.89
CA LYS A 93 9.80 -4.04 8.13
C LYS A 93 10.44 -4.77 6.94
N PRO A 94 10.97 -6.00 7.13
CA PRO A 94 11.44 -6.81 6.01
C PRO A 94 10.35 -6.97 4.95
N LEU A 95 10.74 -6.87 3.68
CA LEU A 95 9.85 -7.16 2.56
C LEU A 95 9.37 -8.62 2.64
N PRO A 96 8.14 -8.91 2.20
CA PRO A 96 7.66 -10.28 2.12
C PRO A 96 8.46 -11.10 1.11
N GLU A 97 8.31 -12.42 1.21
CA GLU A 97 8.69 -13.30 0.11
C GLU A 97 7.98 -12.86 -1.17
N SER A 98 8.76 -12.58 -2.21
CA SER A 98 8.28 -11.92 -3.41
C SER A 98 9.30 -12.04 -4.52
N VAL A 99 8.83 -12.04 -5.76
CA VAL A 99 9.65 -12.09 -6.97
C VAL A 99 10.12 -10.67 -7.30
N LEU A 100 11.44 -10.47 -7.36
CA LEU A 100 12.01 -9.23 -7.88
C LEU A 100 11.88 -9.23 -9.42
N LEU A 101 11.31 -8.18 -9.99
CA LEU A 101 11.23 -8.05 -11.44
C LEU A 101 12.52 -7.46 -12.00
N GLU A 102 13.01 -8.07 -13.07
CA GLU A 102 14.20 -7.61 -13.78
C GLU A 102 13.96 -6.25 -14.45
N GLN A 103 15.05 -5.48 -14.62
CA GLN A 103 14.97 -4.23 -15.36
C GLN A 103 14.72 -4.51 -16.85
N GLN A 104 13.58 -4.03 -17.34
CA GLN A 104 13.18 -4.08 -18.74
C GLN A 104 13.46 -2.74 -19.44
N GLU A 105 13.24 -2.67 -20.76
CA GLU A 105 13.33 -1.42 -21.53
C GLU A 105 12.39 -0.33 -20.99
N GLN A 106 11.18 -0.73 -20.54
CA GLN A 106 10.20 0.13 -19.89
C GLN A 106 9.92 -0.37 -18.47
N PRO A 107 10.75 -0.03 -17.47
CA PRO A 107 10.65 -0.57 -16.11
C PRO A 107 9.29 -0.31 -15.43
N ASN A 108 8.59 0.77 -15.82
CA ASN A 108 7.27 1.07 -15.28
C ASN A 108 6.19 0.06 -15.70
N LEU A 109 6.40 -0.70 -16.78
CA LEU A 109 5.49 -1.72 -17.28
C LEU A 109 5.92 -3.16 -16.90
N ALA A 110 6.98 -3.33 -16.11
CA ALA A 110 7.54 -4.64 -15.78
C ALA A 110 6.52 -5.64 -15.20
N VAL A 111 5.50 -5.15 -14.48
CA VAL A 111 4.42 -5.98 -13.94
C VAL A 111 3.56 -6.58 -15.07
N PHE A 112 3.22 -5.79 -16.09
CA PHE A 112 2.46 -6.28 -17.24
C PHE A 112 3.27 -7.30 -18.04
N GLU A 113 4.56 -7.03 -18.27
CA GLU A 113 5.47 -7.98 -18.93
C GLU A 113 5.57 -9.31 -18.19
N HIS A 114 5.66 -9.28 -16.86
CA HIS A 114 5.70 -10.49 -16.04
C HIS A 114 4.47 -11.37 -16.24
N PHE A 115 3.28 -10.77 -16.30
CA PHE A 115 2.02 -11.50 -16.46
C PHE A 115 1.62 -11.74 -17.91
N LEU A 116 2.27 -11.10 -18.90
CA LEU A 116 1.87 -11.13 -20.31
C LEU A 116 1.54 -12.53 -20.86
N PRO A 117 2.30 -13.61 -20.56
CA PRO A 117 1.95 -14.95 -21.01
C PRO A 117 0.60 -15.48 -20.50
N GLN A 118 0.15 -15.02 -19.32
CA GLN A 118 -1.12 -15.41 -18.70
C GLN A 118 -2.30 -14.55 -19.19
N LEU A 119 -2.02 -13.40 -19.80
CA LEU A 119 -3.04 -12.44 -20.24
C LEU A 119 -3.58 -12.74 -21.65
N GLN A 120 -2.92 -13.59 -22.44
CA GLN A 120 -3.36 -13.86 -23.80
C GLN A 120 -4.74 -14.51 -23.86
N GLY A 121 -5.62 -13.94 -24.70
CA GLY A 121 -7.01 -14.36 -24.85
C GLY A 121 -7.93 -14.01 -23.67
N GLN A 122 -7.42 -13.34 -22.64
CA GLN A 122 -8.19 -12.89 -21.47
C GLN A 122 -8.75 -11.48 -21.68
N ASN A 123 -9.89 -11.18 -21.06
CA ASN A 123 -10.40 -9.81 -20.93
C ASN A 123 -9.65 -9.10 -19.79
N VAL A 124 -8.74 -8.22 -20.16
CA VAL A 124 -7.86 -7.50 -19.22
C VAL A 124 -8.39 -6.09 -19.00
N VAL A 125 -8.62 -5.73 -17.75
CA VAL A 125 -9.00 -4.37 -17.38
C VAL A 125 -7.92 -3.75 -16.50
N VAL A 126 -7.49 -2.54 -16.85
CA VAL A 126 -6.50 -1.78 -16.07
C VAL A 126 -7.20 -0.56 -15.50
N VAL A 127 -7.18 -0.41 -14.18
CA VAL A 127 -7.66 0.78 -13.49
C VAL A 127 -6.47 1.68 -13.18
N GLY A 128 -6.42 2.82 -13.84
CA GLY A 128 -5.27 3.71 -13.87
C GLY A 128 -4.52 3.62 -15.20
N HIS A 129 -4.24 4.74 -15.83
CA HIS A 129 -3.48 4.79 -17.07
C HIS A 129 -1.97 4.73 -16.80
N TYR A 130 -1.29 3.70 -17.31
CA TYR A 130 0.17 3.54 -17.19
C TYR A 130 0.86 3.98 -18.48
N PRO A 131 1.84 4.90 -18.45
CA PRO A 131 2.49 5.39 -19.66
C PRO A 131 3.09 4.26 -20.52
N GLY A 132 2.65 4.17 -21.78
CA GLY A 132 3.11 3.18 -22.75
C GLY A 132 2.30 1.88 -22.78
N ILE A 133 1.24 1.74 -21.98
CA ILE A 133 0.39 0.54 -21.91
C ILE A 133 -0.30 0.23 -23.25
N GLU A 134 -0.49 1.22 -24.12
CA GLU A 134 -1.15 1.09 -25.41
C GLU A 134 -0.46 0.10 -26.33
N ARG A 135 0.84 -0.15 -26.11
CA ARG A 135 1.63 -1.15 -26.85
C ARG A 135 1.07 -2.58 -26.77
N TYR A 136 0.26 -2.88 -25.75
CA TYR A 136 -0.36 -4.19 -25.59
C TYR A 136 -1.76 -4.28 -26.22
N GLN A 137 -2.34 -3.18 -26.71
CA GLN A 137 -3.70 -3.17 -27.26
C GLN A 137 -3.86 -4.08 -28.49
N GLU A 138 -2.80 -4.28 -29.29
CA GLU A 138 -2.82 -5.19 -30.44
C GLU A 138 -2.69 -6.67 -30.03
N GLN A 139 -2.20 -6.95 -28.82
CA GLN A 139 -1.87 -8.29 -28.34
C GLN A 139 -2.87 -8.82 -27.30
N LEU A 140 -3.58 -7.93 -26.60
CA LEU A 140 -4.48 -8.24 -25.49
C LEU A 140 -5.85 -7.60 -25.72
N HIS A 141 -6.91 -8.24 -25.21
CA HIS A 141 -8.21 -7.59 -25.05
C HIS A 141 -8.17 -6.65 -23.84
N LEU A 142 -7.56 -5.47 -24.05
CA LEU A 142 -7.24 -4.51 -23.00
C LEU A 142 -8.26 -3.37 -22.96
N THR A 143 -8.82 -3.11 -21.77
CA THR A 143 -9.61 -1.91 -21.47
C THR A 143 -8.97 -1.12 -20.35
N VAL A 144 -8.75 0.17 -20.53
CA VAL A 144 -8.22 1.07 -19.49
C VAL A 144 -9.35 1.93 -18.93
N LEU A 145 -9.47 2.00 -17.59
CA LEU A 145 -10.38 2.85 -16.85
C LEU A 145 -9.58 3.95 -16.15
N GLU A 146 -9.89 5.22 -16.42
CA GLU A 146 -9.17 6.36 -15.84
C GLU A 146 -10.12 7.52 -15.50
N LYS A 147 -9.81 8.26 -14.43
CA LYS A 147 -10.57 9.44 -13.98
C LYS A 147 -10.43 10.61 -14.94
N GLN A 148 -9.26 10.75 -15.55
CA GLN A 148 -8.97 11.71 -16.61
C GLN A 148 -8.57 10.93 -17.87
N PRO A 149 -9.54 10.30 -18.55
CA PRO A 149 -9.26 9.38 -19.65
C PRO A 149 -8.60 10.10 -20.83
N VAL A 150 -7.62 9.44 -21.46
CA VAL A 150 -7.09 9.86 -22.77
C VAL A 150 -7.76 9.07 -23.90
N ALA A 151 -7.35 9.31 -25.15
CA ALA A 151 -7.94 8.63 -26.30
C ALA A 151 -7.79 7.10 -26.19
N GLY A 152 -8.92 6.38 -26.16
CA GLY A 152 -8.97 4.92 -26.03
C GLY A 152 -9.31 4.43 -24.62
N ASP A 153 -9.16 5.28 -23.60
CA ASP A 153 -9.58 4.97 -22.23
C ASP A 153 -11.09 5.18 -22.05
N LEU A 154 -11.67 4.48 -21.08
CA LEU A 154 -13.02 4.72 -20.59
C LEU A 154 -12.98 5.53 -19.28
N PRO A 155 -14.01 6.34 -19.00
CA PRO A 155 -14.12 7.05 -17.73
C PRO A 155 -14.28 6.07 -16.56
N ASP A 156 -13.85 6.47 -15.38
CA ASP A 156 -13.93 5.67 -14.15
C ASP A 156 -15.35 5.14 -13.83
N ALA A 157 -16.39 5.91 -14.16
CA ALA A 157 -17.80 5.48 -14.02
C ALA A 157 -18.15 4.19 -14.80
N ALA A 158 -17.36 3.81 -15.82
CA ALA A 158 -17.54 2.55 -16.54
C ALA A 158 -17.17 1.32 -15.70
N SER A 159 -16.49 1.49 -14.55
CA SER A 159 -16.04 0.39 -13.69
C SER A 159 -17.17 -0.57 -13.31
N GLU A 160 -18.35 -0.04 -13.00
CA GLU A 160 -19.55 -0.80 -12.63
C GLU A 160 -20.03 -1.78 -13.73
N PHE A 161 -19.70 -1.51 -14.99
CA PHE A 161 -20.18 -2.27 -16.15
C PHE A 161 -19.12 -3.21 -16.73
N ILE A 162 -17.85 -2.89 -16.47
CA ILE A 162 -16.68 -3.51 -17.11
C ILE A 162 -15.98 -4.48 -16.15
N LEU A 163 -15.71 -4.06 -14.90
CA LEU A 163 -14.96 -4.89 -13.94
C LEU A 163 -15.63 -6.24 -13.64
N PRO A 164 -16.96 -6.37 -13.50
CA PRO A 164 -17.60 -7.66 -13.24
C PRO A 164 -17.47 -8.69 -14.38
N LYS A 165 -16.95 -8.29 -15.54
CA LYS A 165 -16.76 -9.15 -16.73
C LYS A 165 -15.29 -9.38 -17.05
N ALA A 166 -14.38 -8.85 -16.24
CA ALA A 166 -12.95 -9.00 -16.44
C ALA A 166 -12.48 -10.39 -16.02
N ASP A 167 -11.53 -10.95 -16.75
CA ASP A 167 -10.78 -12.14 -16.33
C ASP A 167 -9.58 -11.74 -15.47
N TRP A 168 -8.97 -10.59 -15.80
CA TRP A 168 -7.86 -9.98 -15.06
C TRP A 168 -8.09 -8.50 -14.79
N VAL A 169 -7.78 -8.07 -13.58
CA VAL A 169 -7.80 -6.66 -13.19
C VAL A 169 -6.46 -6.21 -12.63
N PHE A 170 -5.86 -5.20 -13.26
CA PHE A 170 -4.70 -4.48 -12.72
C PHE A 170 -5.19 -3.17 -12.10
N LEU A 171 -5.23 -3.14 -10.76
CA LEU A 171 -5.78 -2.03 -10.00
C LEU A 171 -4.66 -1.14 -9.47
N THR A 172 -4.67 0.15 -9.82
CA THR A 172 -3.75 1.11 -9.21
C THR A 172 -3.95 1.24 -7.70
N ALA A 173 -2.86 1.16 -6.94
CA ALA A 173 -2.89 1.41 -5.49
C ALA A 173 -3.19 2.87 -5.12
N SER A 174 -3.13 3.80 -6.08
CA SER A 174 -3.61 5.17 -5.89
C SER A 174 -5.13 5.26 -5.63
N SER A 175 -5.86 4.16 -5.87
CA SER A 175 -7.26 4.00 -5.47
C SER A 175 -7.48 4.01 -3.95
N ILE A 176 -6.46 3.68 -3.16
CA ILE A 176 -6.52 3.68 -1.68
C ILE A 176 -6.65 5.11 -1.14
N PRO A 177 -5.69 6.05 -1.37
CA PRO A 177 -5.79 7.40 -0.83
C PRO A 177 -6.95 8.20 -1.42
N ASN A 178 -7.46 7.85 -2.61
CA ASN A 178 -8.60 8.53 -3.23
C ASN A 178 -9.97 7.86 -2.94
N LYS A 179 -10.01 6.85 -2.06
CA LYS A 179 -11.22 6.19 -1.52
C LYS A 179 -12.03 5.35 -2.49
N THR A 180 -11.50 5.02 -3.67
CA THR A 180 -12.20 4.13 -4.61
C THR A 180 -11.83 2.65 -4.47
N PHE A 181 -10.73 2.33 -3.76
CA PHE A 181 -10.23 0.95 -3.62
C PHE A 181 -11.30 -0.07 -3.19
N PRO A 182 -12.08 0.14 -2.11
CA PRO A 182 -13.00 -0.90 -1.63
C PRO A 182 -14.04 -1.30 -2.67
N ARG A 183 -14.60 -0.33 -3.41
CA ARG A 183 -15.61 -0.60 -4.45
C ARG A 183 -14.98 -1.23 -5.68
N LEU A 184 -13.80 -0.77 -6.09
CA LEU A 184 -13.11 -1.34 -7.25
C LEU A 184 -12.71 -2.79 -6.99
N ALA A 185 -12.20 -3.10 -5.80
CA ALA A 185 -11.87 -4.47 -5.39
C ALA A 185 -13.13 -5.36 -5.34
N GLU A 186 -14.24 -4.86 -4.80
CA GLU A 186 -15.53 -5.58 -4.79
C GLU A 186 -16.02 -5.91 -6.22
N LEU A 187 -15.95 -4.94 -7.13
CA LEU A 187 -16.35 -5.12 -8.53
C LEU A 187 -15.43 -6.10 -9.29
N SER A 188 -14.20 -6.28 -8.83
CA SER A 188 -13.20 -7.19 -9.41
C SER A 188 -13.19 -8.58 -8.77
N ALA A 189 -14.11 -8.89 -7.86
CA ALA A 189 -14.07 -10.12 -7.05
C ALA A 189 -14.09 -11.44 -7.83
N THR A 190 -14.50 -11.43 -9.11
CA THR A 190 -14.48 -12.62 -9.99
C THR A 190 -13.24 -12.73 -10.86
N ALA A 191 -12.43 -11.67 -10.93
CA ALA A 191 -11.24 -11.58 -11.76
C ALA A 191 -9.99 -11.92 -10.94
N LYS A 192 -8.94 -12.37 -11.62
CA LYS A 192 -7.61 -12.41 -11.02
C LYS A 192 -7.09 -10.98 -10.87
N THR A 193 -6.81 -10.55 -9.64
CA THR A 193 -6.59 -9.14 -9.31
C THR A 193 -5.16 -8.86 -8.85
N VAL A 194 -4.54 -7.87 -9.49
CA VAL A 194 -3.20 -7.37 -9.15
C VAL A 194 -3.33 -5.92 -8.64
N LEU A 195 -3.10 -5.69 -7.34
CA LEU A 195 -2.99 -4.33 -6.81
C LEU A 195 -1.56 -3.83 -7.01
N MET A 196 -1.38 -2.78 -7.81
CA MET A 196 -0.07 -2.41 -8.30
C MET A 196 0.26 -0.91 -8.25
N GLY A 197 1.56 -0.65 -8.26
CA GLY A 197 2.16 0.68 -8.34
C GLY A 197 2.95 1.05 -7.09
N PRO A 198 3.74 2.13 -7.12
CA PRO A 198 4.58 2.53 -5.98
C PRO A 198 3.80 2.92 -4.71
N THR A 199 2.51 3.19 -4.82
CA THR A 199 1.62 3.44 -3.68
C THR A 199 1.25 2.15 -2.91
N THR A 200 1.47 0.95 -3.48
CA THR A 200 1.02 -0.33 -2.90
C THR A 200 1.64 -0.59 -1.52
N PRO A 201 0.84 -0.74 -0.45
CA PRO A 201 1.33 -1.14 0.85
C PRO A 201 1.56 -2.66 0.90
N TRP A 202 2.70 -3.09 1.47
CA TRP A 202 3.03 -4.51 1.68
C TRP A 202 2.23 -5.11 2.85
N LEU A 203 0.95 -5.44 2.61
CA LEU A 203 0.04 -6.00 3.61
C LEU A 203 -0.62 -7.30 3.13
N PRO A 204 -0.41 -8.45 3.81
CA PRO A 204 -1.08 -9.69 3.43
C PRO A 204 -2.60 -9.55 3.51
N GLN A 205 -3.12 -8.76 4.46
CA GLN A 205 -4.55 -8.54 4.70
C GLN A 205 -5.31 -8.01 3.49
N LEU A 206 -4.63 -7.53 2.44
CA LEU A 206 -5.27 -7.20 1.17
C LEU A 206 -5.95 -8.41 0.51
N HIS A 207 -5.61 -9.64 0.90
CA HIS A 207 -6.36 -10.84 0.55
C HIS A 207 -7.83 -10.77 1.00
N GLU A 208 -8.15 -10.03 2.08
CA GLU A 208 -9.53 -9.84 2.57
C GLU A 208 -10.42 -9.13 1.53
N PHE A 209 -9.80 -8.43 0.57
CA PHE A 209 -10.46 -7.65 -0.47
C PHE A 209 -10.44 -8.35 -1.84
N GLY A 210 -10.07 -9.64 -1.89
CA GLY A 210 -10.00 -10.40 -3.15
C GLY A 210 -8.79 -10.06 -4.02
N ILE A 211 -7.74 -9.46 -3.45
CA ILE A 211 -6.48 -9.21 -4.16
C ILE A 211 -5.65 -10.49 -4.19
N ASP A 212 -5.28 -10.95 -5.39
CA ASP A 212 -4.45 -12.14 -5.59
C ASP A 212 -2.95 -11.83 -5.57
N TYR A 213 -2.55 -10.65 -6.07
CA TYR A 213 -1.15 -10.24 -6.15
C TYR A 213 -0.93 -8.80 -5.69
N LEU A 214 0.15 -8.57 -4.96
CA LEU A 214 0.68 -7.24 -4.69
C LEU A 214 1.89 -6.98 -5.58
N ALA A 215 1.79 -5.99 -6.44
CA ALA A 215 2.89 -5.51 -7.26
C ALA A 215 3.33 -4.12 -6.78
N GLY A 216 4.01 -4.09 -5.63
CA GLY A 216 4.59 -2.89 -5.03
C GLY A 216 6.06 -2.69 -5.42
N VAL A 217 6.71 -1.73 -4.78
CA VAL A 217 8.13 -1.42 -5.04
C VAL A 217 9.02 -1.63 -3.83
N ASP A 218 10.24 -2.06 -4.11
CA ASP A 218 11.40 -2.02 -3.24
C ASP A 218 12.17 -0.72 -3.49
N ILE A 219 12.45 0.05 -2.43
CA ILE A 219 13.19 1.31 -2.51
C ILE A 219 14.67 1.00 -2.35
N ILE A 220 15.39 0.94 -3.46
CA ILE A 220 16.81 0.57 -3.50
C ILE A 220 17.75 1.76 -3.25
N ASP A 221 17.28 2.99 -3.52
CA ASP A 221 18.01 4.22 -3.22
C ASP A 221 17.02 5.35 -2.86
N ALA A 222 16.91 5.61 -1.55
CA ALA A 222 16.02 6.63 -1.01
C ALA A 222 16.42 8.06 -1.41
N ASN A 223 17.71 8.34 -1.59
CA ASN A 223 18.19 9.66 -2.00
C ASN A 223 17.89 9.90 -3.48
N ALA A 224 18.16 8.91 -4.34
CA ALA A 224 17.78 8.97 -5.75
C ALA A 224 16.26 9.10 -5.90
N LEU A 225 15.47 8.39 -5.07
CA LEU A 225 14.01 8.51 -5.06
C LEU A 225 13.58 9.96 -4.79
N TYR A 226 14.08 10.53 -3.69
CA TYR A 226 13.73 11.90 -3.29
C TYR A 226 14.06 12.91 -4.39
N HIS A 227 15.29 12.90 -4.91
CA HIS A 227 15.71 13.85 -5.94
C HIS A 227 14.97 13.66 -7.26
N THR A 228 14.77 12.43 -7.70
CA THR A 228 14.04 12.13 -8.94
C THR A 228 12.59 12.61 -8.84
N ALA A 229 11.94 12.37 -7.70
CA ALA A 229 10.57 12.82 -7.48
C ALA A 229 10.48 14.36 -7.37
N ALA A 230 11.41 15.00 -6.65
CA ALA A 230 11.47 16.46 -6.50
C ALA A 230 11.74 17.19 -7.84
N GLN A 231 12.41 16.55 -8.78
CA GLN A 231 12.71 17.08 -10.11
C GLN A 231 11.65 16.69 -11.16
N GLY A 232 10.51 16.12 -10.75
CA GLY A 232 9.41 15.77 -11.65
C GLY A 232 9.67 14.55 -12.53
N GLY A 233 10.51 13.61 -12.08
CA GLY A 233 10.97 12.48 -12.89
C GLY A 233 9.90 11.47 -13.30
N GLY A 234 8.71 11.47 -12.68
CA GLY A 234 7.62 10.55 -13.04
C GLY A 234 8.06 9.08 -13.02
N VAL A 235 7.95 8.39 -14.16
CA VAL A 235 8.39 6.98 -14.32
C VAL A 235 9.91 6.78 -14.17
N ARG A 236 10.72 7.84 -14.17
CA ARG A 236 12.18 7.72 -14.01
C ARG A 236 12.61 7.17 -12.65
N ILE A 237 11.73 7.16 -11.64
CA ILE A 237 12.02 6.52 -10.35
C ILE A 237 12.38 5.03 -10.52
N PHE A 238 11.86 4.36 -11.55
CA PHE A 238 12.12 2.95 -11.80
C PHE A 238 13.51 2.66 -12.40
N HIS A 239 14.26 3.69 -12.82
CA HIS A 239 15.58 3.49 -13.42
C HIS A 239 16.65 3.19 -12.36
N ASN A 240 16.60 3.87 -11.23
CA ASN A 240 17.66 3.84 -10.23
C ASN A 240 17.19 3.91 -8.77
N ALA A 241 15.93 4.27 -8.51
CA ALA A 241 15.46 4.51 -7.14
C ALA A 241 14.59 3.38 -6.59
N VAL A 242 13.78 2.76 -7.45
CA VAL A 242 12.86 1.69 -7.04
C VAL A 242 12.84 0.54 -8.05
N ARG A 243 12.43 -0.65 -7.60
CA ARG A 243 12.16 -1.81 -8.47
C ARG A 243 10.86 -2.50 -8.07
N TYR A 244 10.12 -3.00 -9.05
CA TYR A 244 8.93 -3.78 -8.76
C TYR A 244 9.28 -5.12 -8.12
N ARG A 245 8.46 -5.50 -7.15
CA ARG A 245 8.38 -6.87 -6.65
C ARG A 245 6.95 -7.35 -6.74
N ILE A 246 6.75 -8.66 -6.86
CA ILE A 246 5.42 -9.28 -6.87
C ILE A 246 5.34 -10.27 -5.71
N ALA A 247 4.39 -10.05 -4.81
CA ALA A 247 4.00 -11.01 -3.78
C ALA A 247 2.67 -11.67 -4.17
N ASP A 248 2.62 -13.00 -4.08
CA ASP A 248 1.43 -13.81 -4.30
C ASP A 248 0.66 -13.97 -2.98
N LEU A 249 -0.61 -13.57 -2.96
CA LEU A 249 -1.50 -13.62 -1.79
C LEU A 249 -2.39 -14.86 -1.73
N SER A 250 -2.00 -15.95 -2.41
CA SER A 250 -2.62 -17.26 -2.24
C SER A 250 -2.78 -17.63 -0.76
N PRO A 251 -3.79 -18.44 -0.40
CA PRO A 251 -4.09 -18.72 1.00
C PRO A 251 -2.88 -19.20 1.82
N SER A 252 -2.02 -20.06 1.25
CA SER A 252 -0.80 -20.55 1.90
C SER A 252 0.20 -19.43 2.20
N ASN A 253 0.48 -18.57 1.20
CA ASN A 253 1.45 -17.49 1.33
C ASN A 253 0.94 -16.41 2.29
N SER A 254 -0.33 -16.03 2.16
CA SER A 254 -0.99 -15.09 3.07
C SER A 254 -0.99 -15.60 4.52
N MET A 255 -1.29 -16.88 4.75
CA MET A 255 -1.20 -17.49 6.09
C MET A 255 0.23 -17.48 6.64
N ALA A 256 1.23 -17.85 5.83
CA ALA A 256 2.63 -17.85 6.25
C ALA A 256 3.09 -16.43 6.64
N TRP A 257 2.74 -15.43 5.83
CA TRP A 257 3.07 -14.03 6.10
C TRP A 257 2.35 -13.50 7.35
N LEU A 258 1.06 -13.79 7.50
CA LEU A 258 0.29 -13.41 8.69
C LEU A 258 0.84 -14.07 9.97
N LYS A 259 1.23 -15.35 9.93
CA LYS A 259 1.86 -16.04 11.07
C LYS A 259 3.13 -15.31 11.54
N GLN A 260 3.97 -14.86 10.61
CA GLN A 260 5.17 -14.10 10.94
C GLN A 260 4.83 -12.75 11.59
N GLN A 261 3.84 -12.03 11.06
CA GLN A 261 3.38 -10.75 11.63
C GLN A 261 2.75 -10.93 13.02
N ILE A 262 1.94 -11.98 13.22
CA ILE A 262 1.34 -12.34 14.51
C ILE A 262 2.44 -12.63 15.54
N ALA A 263 3.43 -13.45 15.18
CA ALA A 263 4.55 -13.77 16.06
C ALA A 263 5.33 -12.51 16.47
N ALA A 264 5.68 -11.65 15.51
CA ALA A 264 6.38 -10.39 15.79
C ALA A 264 5.55 -9.45 16.69
N CYS A 265 4.25 -9.30 16.41
CA CYS A 265 3.35 -8.46 17.19
C CYS A 265 3.14 -9.01 18.61
N ALA A 266 3.11 -10.33 18.78
CA ALA A 266 3.01 -10.97 20.09
C ALA A 266 4.28 -10.75 20.94
N VAL A 267 5.47 -10.81 20.33
CA VAL A 267 6.74 -10.48 21.01
C VAL A 267 6.74 -9.03 21.49
N GLU A 268 6.33 -8.08 20.64
CA GLU A 268 6.21 -6.66 21.03
C GLU A 268 5.21 -6.47 22.18
N LYS A 269 4.04 -7.13 22.12
CA LYS A 269 3.04 -7.08 23.19
C LYS A 269 3.60 -7.58 24.52
N ASN A 270 4.32 -8.70 24.50
CA ASN A 270 4.90 -9.30 25.71
C ASN A 270 5.95 -8.35 26.31
N HIS A 271 6.82 -7.77 25.49
CA HIS A 271 7.81 -6.80 25.95
C HIS A 271 7.16 -5.57 26.61
N LEU A 272 6.11 -5.02 26.00
CA LEU A 272 5.36 -3.88 26.57
C LEU A 272 4.64 -4.25 27.87
N THR A 273 4.13 -5.48 27.98
CA THR A 273 3.47 -5.97 29.19
C THR A 273 4.48 -6.12 30.32
N GLU A 274 5.66 -6.70 30.05
CA GLU A 274 6.75 -6.79 31.02
C GLU A 274 7.25 -5.42 31.47
N ALA A 275 7.38 -4.46 30.54
CA ALA A 275 7.75 -3.09 30.85
C ALA A 275 6.71 -2.40 31.75
N MET A 276 5.43 -2.63 31.51
CA MET A 276 4.33 -2.12 32.34
C MET A 276 4.35 -2.74 33.75
N ASP A 277 4.56 -4.05 33.86
CA ASP A 277 4.66 -4.73 35.16
C ASP A 277 5.85 -4.21 35.97
N ASN A 278 7.00 -4.02 35.31
CA ASN A 278 8.19 -3.46 35.94
C ASN A 278 7.99 -2.01 36.39
N TRP A 279 7.27 -1.21 35.60
CA TRP A 279 6.91 0.17 35.95
C TRP A 279 6.14 0.25 37.27
N TYR A 280 5.10 -0.57 37.45
CA TYR A 280 4.31 -0.57 38.68
C TYR A 280 5.03 -1.26 39.85
N LYS A 281 5.84 -2.32 39.60
CA LYS A 281 6.68 -2.94 40.63
C LYS A 281 7.73 -1.97 41.21
N ALA A 282 8.20 -1.02 40.42
CA ALA A 282 9.10 0.05 40.88
C ALA A 282 8.41 1.10 41.77
N GLY A 283 7.11 0.94 42.07
CA GLY A 283 6.35 1.83 42.96
C GLY A 283 5.81 3.09 42.26
N ASN A 284 5.88 3.17 40.93
CA ASN A 284 5.27 4.28 40.20
C ASN A 284 3.75 4.22 40.32
N THR A 285 3.13 5.36 40.63
CA THR A 285 1.67 5.49 40.80
C THR A 285 1.00 6.10 39.57
N SER A 286 1.75 6.74 38.68
CA SER A 286 1.25 7.27 37.42
C SER A 286 1.11 6.16 36.37
N ARG A 287 0.23 6.37 35.39
CA ARG A 287 0.00 5.43 34.27
C ARG A 287 1.32 5.13 33.54
N PHE A 288 1.52 3.86 33.19
CA PHE A 288 2.65 3.42 32.38
C PHE A 288 2.76 4.27 31.10
N PRO A 289 3.93 4.88 30.80
CA PRO A 289 4.09 5.75 29.63
C PRO A 289 3.80 5.05 28.30
N GLY A 290 4.13 3.77 28.17
CA GLY A 290 3.89 2.97 26.97
C GLY A 290 2.49 2.36 26.86
N TYR A 291 1.56 2.74 27.75
CA TYR A 291 0.24 2.10 27.82
C TYR A 291 -0.56 2.24 26.52
N ARG A 292 -0.50 3.41 25.86
CA ARG A 292 -1.17 3.63 24.57
C ARG A 292 -0.66 2.67 23.49
N LEU A 293 0.67 2.54 23.40
CA LEU A 293 1.31 1.62 22.45
C LEU A 293 0.92 0.17 22.74
N LEU A 294 0.79 -0.22 24.01
CA LEU A 294 0.31 -1.55 24.39
C LEU A 294 -1.13 -1.80 23.91
N GLU A 295 -2.05 -0.83 24.05
CA GLU A 295 -3.43 -0.94 23.53
C GLU A 295 -3.48 -1.02 22.00
N GLU A 296 -2.67 -0.22 21.32
CA GLU A 296 -2.56 -0.23 19.86
C GLU A 296 -2.01 -1.58 19.37
N THR A 297 -0.96 -2.10 20.01
CA THR A 297 -0.39 -3.42 19.71
C THR A 297 -1.37 -4.56 19.99
N HIS A 298 -2.17 -4.47 21.07
CA HIS A 298 -3.23 -5.45 21.34
C HIS A 298 -4.30 -5.45 20.25
N SER A 299 -4.74 -4.26 19.82
CA SER A 299 -5.73 -4.10 18.76
C SER A 299 -5.22 -4.63 17.42
N ARG A 300 -3.95 -4.36 17.08
CA ARG A 300 -3.29 -4.89 15.88
C ARG A 300 -3.19 -6.40 15.90
N LEU A 301 -2.79 -7.00 17.02
CA LEU A 301 -2.73 -8.46 17.17
C LEU A 301 -4.12 -9.09 16.93
N SER A 302 -5.16 -8.54 17.53
CA SER A 302 -6.54 -9.00 17.32
C SER A 302 -6.98 -8.90 15.85
N ARG A 303 -6.59 -7.82 15.14
CA ARG A 303 -6.89 -7.68 13.71
C ARG A 303 -6.11 -8.66 12.84
N LEU A 304 -4.84 -8.93 13.15
CA LEU A 304 -4.04 -9.95 12.48
C LEU A 304 -4.66 -11.35 12.63
N ASP A 305 -5.08 -11.71 13.84
CA ASP A 305 -5.76 -12.98 14.10
C ASP A 305 -7.09 -13.07 13.32
N SER A 306 -7.81 -11.95 13.22
CA SER A 306 -9.06 -11.86 12.45
C SER A 306 -8.84 -12.06 10.94
N SER A 307 -7.71 -11.57 10.38
CA SER A 307 -7.32 -11.81 8.99
C SER A 307 -6.90 -13.26 8.76
N TYR A 308 -6.20 -13.86 9.73
CA TYR A 308 -5.66 -15.21 9.63
C TYR A 308 -6.75 -16.30 9.74
N LYS A 309 -7.71 -16.11 10.66
CA LYS A 309 -8.70 -17.14 11.00
C LYS A 309 -9.49 -17.68 9.80
N PRO A 310 -10.07 -16.86 8.90
CA PRO A 310 -10.80 -17.37 7.73
C PRO A 310 -9.92 -18.17 6.78
N LEU A 311 -8.64 -17.81 6.62
CA LEU A 311 -7.72 -18.59 5.79
C LEU A 311 -7.45 -19.96 6.41
N TRP A 312 -7.24 -20.01 7.73
CA TRP A 312 -7.05 -21.27 8.44
C TRP A 312 -8.30 -22.16 8.42
N ASP A 313 -9.47 -21.60 8.68
CA ASP A 313 -10.73 -22.34 8.72
C ASP A 313 -11.07 -22.96 7.35
N ASN A 314 -10.71 -22.28 6.25
CA ASN A 314 -10.98 -22.76 4.88
C ASN A 314 -9.84 -23.59 4.25
N TYR A 315 -8.58 -23.31 4.59
CA TYR A 315 -7.41 -23.85 3.88
C TYR A 315 -6.35 -24.49 4.81
N GLY A 316 -6.51 -24.44 6.13
CA GLY A 316 -5.50 -24.91 7.11
C GLY A 316 -5.22 -26.42 7.09
N ASN A 317 -6.11 -27.22 6.48
CA ASN A 317 -5.93 -28.66 6.30
C ASN A 317 -5.26 -29.04 4.96
N LEU A 318 -4.96 -28.05 4.10
CA LEU A 318 -4.39 -28.25 2.76
C LEU A 318 -2.88 -27.97 2.69
N THR A 319 -2.25 -27.69 3.84
CA THR A 319 -0.81 -27.45 4.03
C THR A 319 -0.23 -28.43 5.03
#